data_AF-A4JVD1-F1
#
_entry.id   AF-A4JVD1-F1
#
_cell.length_a   1.000
_cell.length_b   1.000
_cell.length_c   1.000
_cell.angle_alpha   90.00
_cell.angle_beta   90.00
_cell.angle_gamma   90.00
#
_symmetry.space_group_name_H-M   'P 1'
#
loop_
_entity.id
_entity.type
_entity.pdbx_description
1 polymer ?
#
loop_
_entity_poly.entity_id
_entity_poly.type
_entity_poly.pdbx_seq_one_letter_code
_entity_poly.pdbx_strand_id
1 'polypeptide(L)'
;MNVTDAAGFLAEYGARFANEEVRAWSWSDGDDECGKRASWPVGQGATVEAIASVDLSENQLQLTITERDVATSSEGGDTQIVFDLLLDFEEQALTVDGEVLMCSHEAVLEAIEQFNRRA
;
A
#
# COMPACT_ATOMS: atom_id res chain seq x y z
N MET A 1 -18.32 -6.87 -5.78
CA MET A 1 -17.44 -7.31 -6.87
C MET A 1 -16.16 -7.72 -6.18
N ASN A 2 -15.69 -8.95 -6.39
CA ASN A 2 -14.48 -9.45 -5.74
C ASN A 2 -13.35 -9.31 -6.76
N VAL A 3 -12.27 -8.64 -6.35
CA VAL A 3 -11.05 -8.59 -7.12
C VAL A 3 -10.21 -9.79 -6.73
N THR A 4 -9.81 -10.59 -7.71
CA THR A 4 -9.12 -11.88 -7.50
C THR A 4 -7.68 -11.88 -7.97
N ASP A 5 -7.18 -10.74 -8.46
CA ASP A 5 -5.84 -10.62 -9.02
C ASP A 5 -5.37 -9.15 -9.03
N ALA A 6 -4.05 -8.98 -9.12
CA ALA A 6 -3.38 -7.68 -9.13
C ALA A 6 -3.81 -6.75 -10.28
N ALA A 7 -4.02 -7.30 -11.48
CA ALA A 7 -4.39 -6.52 -12.64
C ALA A 7 -5.82 -5.99 -12.51
N GLY A 8 -6.75 -6.82 -12.06
CA GLY A 8 -8.11 -6.44 -11.71
C GLY A 8 -8.14 -5.37 -10.61
N PHE A 9 -7.29 -5.50 -9.59
CA PHE A 9 -7.21 -4.52 -8.51
C PHE A 9 -6.78 -3.15 -9.01
N LEU A 10 -5.70 -3.08 -9.78
CA LEU A 10 -5.19 -1.82 -10.31
C LEU A 10 -6.14 -1.20 -11.34
N ALA A 11 -6.82 -2.02 -12.15
CA ALA A 11 -7.85 -1.53 -13.06
C ALA A 11 -9.04 -0.91 -12.30
N GLU A 12 -9.43 -1.48 -11.16
CA GLU A 12 -10.59 -1.03 -10.38
C GLU A 12 -10.26 0.14 -9.44
N TYR A 13 -9.12 0.07 -8.76
CA TYR A 13 -8.75 1.00 -7.69
C TYR A 13 -7.49 1.82 -7.97
N GLY A 14 -6.75 1.55 -9.05
CA GLY A 14 -5.52 2.24 -9.43
C GLY A 14 -5.66 3.76 -9.36
N ALA A 15 -6.74 4.30 -9.94
CA ALA A 15 -7.03 5.73 -9.95
C ALA A 15 -7.17 6.38 -8.57
N ARG A 16 -7.37 5.59 -7.51
CA ARG A 16 -7.49 6.08 -6.15
C ARG A 16 -6.13 6.29 -5.48
N PHE A 17 -5.05 5.60 -5.87
CA PHE A 17 -3.73 5.81 -5.24
C PHE A 17 -3.22 7.23 -5.47
N ALA A 18 -2.51 7.84 -4.53
CA ALA A 18 -1.92 9.17 -4.73
C ALA A 18 -0.79 9.19 -5.78
N ASN A 19 -0.03 8.11 -5.90
CA ASN A 19 1.17 8.03 -6.72
C ASN A 19 0.91 7.61 -8.16
N GLU A 20 1.46 8.38 -9.12
CA GLU A 20 1.28 8.17 -10.56
C GLU A 20 1.97 6.91 -11.10
N GLU A 21 3.07 6.49 -10.49
CA GLU A 21 3.77 5.25 -10.85
C GLU A 21 2.90 4.03 -10.51
N VAL A 22 2.36 3.98 -9.30
CA VAL A 22 1.46 2.90 -8.86
C VAL A 22 0.17 2.87 -9.68
N ARG A 23 -0.38 4.05 -10.02
CA ARG A 23 -1.53 4.16 -10.94
C ARG A 23 -1.26 3.57 -12.32
N ALA A 24 -0.01 3.65 -12.78
CA ALA A 24 0.41 3.17 -14.08
C ALA A 24 0.86 1.70 -14.07
N TRP A 25 0.88 1.05 -12.90
CA TRP A 25 1.21 -0.36 -12.84
C TRP A 25 0.19 -1.19 -13.60
N SER A 26 0.72 -2.12 -14.39
CA SER A 26 0.00 -3.24 -14.94
C SER A 26 0.75 -4.49 -14.52
N TRP A 27 0.05 -5.47 -13.95
CA TRP A 27 0.65 -6.78 -13.71
C TRP A 27 0.39 -7.67 -14.93
N SER A 28 1.42 -8.33 -15.42
CA SER A 28 1.35 -9.29 -16.52
C SER A 28 2.09 -10.58 -16.15
N ASP A 29 1.72 -11.72 -16.73
CA ASP A 29 2.38 -13.02 -16.53
C ASP A 29 3.90 -13.04 -16.81
N GLY A 30 4.47 -11.94 -17.31
CA GLY A 30 5.90 -11.77 -17.56
C GLY A 30 6.64 -10.84 -16.58
N ASP A 31 5.95 -10.27 -15.58
CA ASP A 31 6.61 -9.53 -14.51
C ASP A 31 7.30 -10.53 -13.55
N ASP A 32 8.55 -10.27 -13.17
CA ASP A 32 9.36 -11.15 -12.31
C ASP A 32 8.66 -11.44 -10.96
N GLU A 33 8.89 -12.64 -10.41
CA GLU A 33 8.39 -13.10 -9.10
C GLU A 33 8.75 -12.15 -7.93
N CYS A 34 9.67 -11.21 -8.15
CA CYS A 34 10.11 -10.21 -7.18
C CYS A 34 9.07 -9.11 -6.90
N GLY A 35 8.04 -8.94 -7.74
CA GLY A 35 7.04 -7.89 -7.51
C GLY A 35 7.42 -6.49 -8.03
N LYS A 36 6.54 -5.52 -7.78
CA LYS A 36 6.75 -4.08 -7.98
C LYS A 36 6.70 -3.38 -6.64
N ARG A 37 7.64 -2.48 -6.38
CA ARG A 37 7.65 -1.65 -5.18
C ARG A 37 7.83 -0.19 -5.56
N ALA A 38 7.01 0.67 -4.98
CA ALA A 38 7.19 2.11 -5.04
C ALA A 38 7.00 2.71 -3.64
N SER A 39 7.83 3.69 -3.32
CA SER A 39 7.72 4.43 -2.06
C SER A 39 7.78 5.92 -2.33
N TRP A 40 6.96 6.69 -1.62
CA TRP A 40 6.91 8.14 -1.77
C TRP A 40 6.58 8.83 -0.45
N PRO A 41 7.05 10.07 -0.26
CA PRO A 41 6.66 10.86 0.90
C PRO A 41 5.17 11.17 0.84
N VAL A 42 4.48 10.95 1.95
CA VAL A 42 3.05 11.24 2.12
C VAL A 42 2.83 12.36 3.12
N GLY A 43 3.72 12.49 4.11
CA GLY A 43 3.70 13.63 5.03
C GLY A 43 5.11 14.05 5.42
N GLN A 44 5.37 15.35 5.50
CA GLN A 44 6.62 15.89 6.01
C GLN A 44 6.34 16.89 7.14
N GLY A 45 6.63 16.49 8.37
CA GLY A 45 6.70 17.36 9.53
C GLY A 45 8.13 17.84 9.80
N ALA A 46 8.27 18.84 10.67
CA ALA A 46 9.58 19.36 11.07
C ALA A 46 10.47 18.31 11.78
N THR A 47 9.85 17.27 12.34
CA THR A 47 10.53 16.23 13.14
C THR A 47 10.24 14.81 12.66
N VAL A 48 9.21 14.60 11.82
CA VAL A 48 8.77 13.27 11.38
C VAL A 48 8.53 13.29 9.87
N GLU A 49 8.99 12.26 9.17
CA GLU A 49 8.68 12.00 7.77
C GLU A 49 7.84 10.73 7.67
N ALA A 50 6.72 10.82 6.97
CA ALA A 50 5.86 9.69 6.65
C ALA A 50 6.10 9.27 5.20
N ILE A 51 6.44 8.00 5.00
CA ILE A 51 6.70 7.38 3.71
C ILE A 51 5.66 6.30 3.50
N ALA A 52 4.88 6.45 2.43
CA ALA A 52 4.08 5.35 1.90
C ALA A 52 4.97 4.42 1.10
N SER A 53 4.75 3.13 1.24
CA SER A 53 5.31 2.09 0.37
C SER A 53 4.18 1.20 -0.11
N VAL A 54 4.21 0.87 -1.38
CA VAL A 54 3.31 -0.08 -2.00
C VAL A 54 4.15 -1.19 -2.59
N ASP A 55 3.76 -2.40 -2.26
CA ASP A 55 4.37 -3.64 -2.67
C ASP A 55 3.30 -4.46 -3.40
N LEU A 56 3.56 -4.79 -4.65
CA LEU A 56 2.68 -5.62 -5.45
C LEU A 56 3.41 -6.89 -5.86
N SER A 57 2.76 -8.01 -5.65
CA SER A 57 3.16 -9.34 -6.10
C SER A 57 2.01 -9.99 -6.85
N GLU A 58 2.24 -11.19 -7.39
CA GLU A 58 1.20 -11.96 -8.08
C GLU A 58 -0.04 -12.18 -7.21
N ASN A 59 0.16 -12.51 -5.93
CA ASN A 59 -0.92 -12.95 -5.03
C ASN A 59 -1.28 -11.94 -3.94
N GLN A 60 -0.48 -10.87 -3.78
CA GLN A 60 -0.68 -9.91 -2.70
C GLN A 60 -0.37 -8.48 -3.13
N LEU A 61 -1.13 -7.54 -2.59
CA LEU A 61 -0.82 -6.12 -2.61
C LEU A 61 -0.75 -5.60 -1.18
N GLN A 62 0.40 -5.05 -0.81
CA GLN A 62 0.64 -4.46 0.50
C GLN A 62 0.83 -2.95 0.38
N LEU A 63 0.16 -2.19 1.24
CA LEU A 63 0.32 -0.74 1.41
C LEU A 63 0.75 -0.49 2.85
N THR A 64 1.91 0.11 3.04
CA THR A 64 2.42 0.41 4.38
C THR A 64 2.76 1.89 4.46
N ILE A 65 2.37 2.55 5.54
CA ILE A 65 2.86 3.88 5.89
C ILE A 65 3.79 3.74 7.08
N THR A 66 5.01 4.18 6.86
CA THR A 66 6.03 4.24 7.90
C THR A 66 6.30 5.68 8.27
N GLU A 67 6.41 5.95 9.55
CA GLU A 67 6.90 7.22 10.07
C GLU A 67 8.32 7.02 10.60
N ARG A 68 9.20 7.94 10.25
CA ARG A 68 10.56 8.00 10.80
C ARG A 68 10.83 9.37 11.39
N ASP A 69 11.54 9.39 12.51
CA ASP A 69 12.02 10.63 13.10
C ASP A 69 13.17 11.19 12.25
N VAL A 70 13.02 12.43 11.79
CA VAL A 70 13.97 13.10 10.89
C VAL A 70 15.26 13.47 11.62
N ALA A 71 15.19 13.76 12.91
CA ALA A 71 16.36 14.15 13.71
C ALA A 71 17.31 12.95 13.95
N THR A 72 16.76 11.73 14.01
CA THR A 72 17.52 10.49 14.25
C THR A 72 17.68 9.61 13.00
N SER A 73 17.14 10.04 11.85
CA SER A 73 17.16 9.27 10.58
C SER A 73 18.57 8.89 10.08
N SER A 74 19.63 9.57 10.53
CA SER A 74 21.03 9.23 10.19
C SER A 74 21.62 8.12 11.07
N GLU A 75 20.99 7.81 12.20
CA GLU A 75 21.50 6.86 13.22
C GLU A 75 20.73 5.53 13.22
N GLY A 76 19.91 5.27 12.20
CA GLY A 76 18.98 4.14 12.19
C GLY A 76 17.78 4.37 13.09
N GLY A 77 17.29 5.62 13.15
CA GLY A 77 16.17 6.04 13.97
C GLY A 77 14.93 5.15 13.84
N ASP A 78 14.16 5.08 14.92
CA ASP A 78 12.93 4.31 15.04
C ASP A 78 12.00 4.58 13.85
N THR A 79 11.87 3.56 13.00
CA THR A 79 10.88 3.52 11.94
C THR A 79 9.69 2.76 12.49
N GLN A 80 8.54 3.42 12.58
CA GLN A 80 7.31 2.82 13.06
C GLN A 80 6.32 2.66 11.90
N ILE A 81 5.71 1.48 11.81
CA ILE A 81 4.57 1.27 10.93
C ILE A 81 3.35 1.88 11.62
N VAL A 82 2.70 2.83 10.96
CA VAL A 82 1.55 3.57 11.49
C VAL A 82 0.27 3.31 10.70
N PHE A 83 0.39 2.51 9.65
CA PHE A 83 -0.69 1.96 8.86
C PHE A 83 -0.12 0.80 8.04
N ASP A 84 -0.79 -0.34 8.06
CA ASP A 84 -0.50 -1.47 7.18
C ASP A 84 -1.79 -2.02 6.60
N LEU A 85 -1.80 -2.22 5.29
CA LEU A 85 -2.86 -2.91 4.57
C LEU A 85 -2.22 -4.01 3.75
N LEU A 86 -2.77 -5.22 3.85
CA LEU A 86 -2.43 -6.35 3.01
C LEU A 86 -3.70 -6.88 2.38
N LEU A 87 -3.76 -6.82 1.05
CA LEU A 87 -4.78 -7.49 0.27
C LEU A 87 -4.20 -8.80 -0.27
N ASP A 88 -4.77 -9.91 0.16
CA ASP A 88 -4.45 -11.25 -0.32
C ASP A 88 -5.48 -11.67 -1.38
N PHE A 89 -5.02 -11.83 -2.62
CA PHE A 89 -5.88 -12.19 -3.75
C PHE A 89 -6.26 -13.67 -3.74
N GLU A 90 -5.41 -14.54 -3.20
CA GLU A 90 -5.64 -15.98 -3.12
C GLU A 90 -6.72 -16.29 -2.07
N GLU A 91 -6.57 -15.72 -0.87
CA GLU A 91 -7.51 -15.88 0.23
C GLU A 91 -8.73 -14.94 0.12
N GLN A 92 -8.70 -13.97 -0.80
CA GLN A 92 -9.70 -12.89 -0.91
C GLN A 92 -9.91 -12.18 0.45
N ALA A 93 -8.81 -11.89 1.13
CA ALA A 93 -8.79 -11.34 2.49
C ALA A 93 -8.09 -9.97 2.49
N LEU A 94 -8.61 -9.05 3.29
CA LEU A 94 -8.01 -7.74 3.51
C LEU A 94 -7.57 -7.65 4.97
N THR A 95 -6.28 -7.50 5.24
CA THR A 95 -5.78 -7.23 6.59
C THR A 95 -5.48 -5.75 6.71
N VAL A 96 -6.02 -5.07 7.72
CA VAL A 96 -5.72 -3.66 8.03
C VAL A 96 -5.24 -3.57 9.46
N ASP A 97 -4.03 -3.06 9.68
CA ASP A 97 -3.39 -2.93 10.99
C ASP A 97 -3.45 -4.24 11.83
N GLY A 98 -3.32 -5.39 11.14
CA GLY A 98 -3.37 -6.73 11.72
C GLY A 98 -4.78 -7.31 11.93
N GLU A 99 -5.84 -6.56 11.62
CA GLU A 99 -7.23 -7.06 11.65
C GLU A 99 -7.64 -7.61 10.28
N VAL A 100 -8.05 -8.88 10.24
CA VAL A 100 -8.53 -9.52 9.01
C VAL A 100 -10.00 -9.18 8.78
N LEU A 101 -10.26 -8.48 7.69
CA LEU A 101 -11.56 -8.14 7.15
C LEU A 101 -11.83 -8.99 5.91
N MET A 102 -13.08 -9.43 5.77
CA MET A 102 -13.53 -10.00 4.48
C MET A 102 -13.35 -8.92 3.42
N CYS A 103 -12.72 -9.25 2.30
CA CYS A 103 -12.43 -8.31 1.21
C CYS A 103 -13.74 -7.83 0.56
N SER A 104 -14.37 -6.85 1.19
CA SER A 104 -15.53 -6.14 0.69
C SER A 104 -15.06 -4.87 0.00
N HIS A 105 -15.76 -4.48 -1.05
CA HIS A 105 -15.46 -3.26 -1.80
C HIS A 105 -15.38 -2.03 -0.88
N GLU A 106 -16.25 -1.92 0.12
CA GLU A 106 -16.26 -0.79 1.07
C GLU A 106 -15.00 -0.76 1.95
N ALA A 107 -14.57 -1.90 2.49
CA ALA A 107 -13.35 -1.97 3.31
C ALA A 107 -12.09 -1.62 2.50
N VAL A 108 -12.01 -2.09 1.25
CA VAL A 108 -10.90 -1.74 0.33
C VAL A 108 -10.89 -0.24 0.05
N LEU A 109 -12.06 0.35 -0.24
CA LEU A 109 -12.17 1.78 -0.47
C LEU A 109 -11.78 2.60 0.75
N GLU A 110 -12.30 2.25 1.92
CA GLU A 110 -12.02 2.98 3.16
C GLU A 110 -10.52 2.97 3.48
N ALA A 111 -9.86 1.83 3.27
CA ALA A 111 -8.43 1.72 3.55
C ALA A 111 -7.57 2.48 2.53
N ILE A 112 -7.94 2.48 1.24
CA ILE A 112 -7.29 3.33 0.23
C ILE A 112 -7.54 4.81 0.52
N GLU A 113 -8.73 5.20 1.00
CA GLU A 113 -9.02 6.57 1.42
C GLU A 113 -8.20 6.99 2.63
N GLN A 114 -7.99 6.10 3.61
CA GLN A 114 -7.09 6.33 4.74
C GLN A 114 -5.66 6.57 4.27
N PHE A 115 -5.19 5.75 3.32
CA PHE A 115 -3.89 5.90 2.69
C PHE A 115 -3.73 7.28 2.04
N ASN A 116 -4.68 7.69 1.19
CA ASN A 116 -4.61 8.98 0.49
C ASN A 116 -4.75 10.19 1.40
N ARG A 117 -5.49 10.09 2.51
CA ARG A 117 -5.61 11.19 3.47
C ARG A 117 -4.28 11.57 4.12
N ARG A 118 -3.32 10.64 4.13
CA ARG A 118 -1.98 10.88 4.66
C ARG A 118 -0.99 11.36 3.60
N ALA A 119 -1.36 11.33 2.31
CA ALA A 119 -0.54 11.70 1.15
C ALA A 119 -0.67 13.17 0.73
#